data_AF-A0A1K1MIE2-F1
#
_entry.id   AF-A0A1K1MIE2-F1
#
_cell.length_a   1.000
_cell.length_b   1.000
_cell.length_c   1.000
_cell.angle_alpha   90.00
_cell.angle_beta   90.00
_cell.angle_gamma   90.00
#
_symmetry.space_group_name_H-M   'P 1'
#
loop_
_entity.id
_entity.type
_entity.pdbx_description
1 polymer ?
#
loop_
_entity_poly.entity_id
_entity_poly.type
_entity_poly.pdbx_seq_one_letter_code
_entity_poly.pdbx_strand_id
1 'polypeptide(L)'
;MEEKEIMKDLATTPSGIIQNNDPEYVRLVAQISDLWDNAKNNAALAVNTELLDANWQTSQYIVELEQGGNAKAKYGDKLLVNLSKKMTRLKGRGFSRSNLIYMRKFYLTFPKSETLSHQFETSLHPKP
;
A
#
# COMPACT_ATOMS: atom_id res chain seq x y z
N MET A 1 33.95 -20.43 63.26
CA MET A 1 32.57 -20.02 62.94
C MET A 1 32.68 -18.78 62.07
N GLU A 2 33.28 -18.89 60.87
CA GLU A 2 33.58 -17.70 60.05
C GLU A 2 33.95 -18.02 58.58
N GLU A 3 33.50 -19.16 58.05
CA GLU A 3 33.76 -19.55 56.64
C GLU A 3 32.46 -19.71 55.82
N LYS A 4 31.32 -19.26 56.35
CA LYS A 4 30.02 -19.33 55.64
C LYS A 4 29.54 -17.99 55.07
N GLU A 5 30.34 -16.93 55.15
CA GLU A 5 29.94 -15.59 54.71
C GLU A 5 30.59 -15.14 53.39
N ILE A 6 31.51 -15.92 52.81
CA ILE A 6 32.26 -15.54 51.59
C ILE A 6 31.62 -16.11 50.31
N MET A 7 30.59 -16.96 50.40
CA MET A 7 29.96 -17.60 49.24
C MET A 7 28.66 -16.94 48.73
N LYS A 8 28.35 -15.70 49.16
CA LYS A 8 27.09 -15.03 48.77
C LYS A 8 27.18 -14.04 47.61
N ASP A 9 28.38 -13.68 47.16
CA ASP A 9 28.57 -12.59 46.19
C ASP A 9 29.08 -13.04 44.81
N LEU A 10 28.71 -14.24 44.36
CA LEU A 10 28.93 -14.66 42.96
C LEU A 10 27.65 -14.73 42.12
N ALA A 11 26.64 -13.90 42.44
CA ALA A 11 25.37 -13.84 41.71
C ALA A 11 25.06 -12.48 41.06
N THR A 12 26.06 -11.61 40.88
CA THR A 12 25.86 -10.36 40.12
C THR A 12 27.13 -10.01 39.36
N THR A 13 27.31 -10.61 38.19
CA THR A 13 28.23 -10.06 37.19
C THR A 13 27.53 -8.85 36.55
N PRO A 14 28.02 -7.60 36.72
CA PRO A 14 27.54 -6.46 35.96
C PRO A 14 28.33 -6.43 34.65
N SER A 15 27.90 -7.22 33.66
CA SER A 15 28.45 -7.15 32.31
C SER A 15 27.30 -7.40 31.34
N GLY A 16 26.59 -6.31 31.02
CA GLY A 16 25.38 -6.28 30.19
C GLY A 16 25.67 -6.51 28.71
N ILE A 17 26.25 -7.66 28.37
CA ILE A 17 26.32 -8.14 26.99
C ILE A 17 25.18 -9.12 26.80
N ILE A 18 24.05 -8.61 26.30
CA ILE A 18 22.93 -9.42 25.83
C ILE A 18 23.43 -10.28 24.67
N GLN A 19 23.44 -11.60 24.83
CA GLN A 19 23.91 -12.56 23.83
C GLN A 19 22.82 -12.83 22.79
N ASN A 20 23.19 -13.19 21.55
CA ASN A 20 22.23 -13.38 20.46
C ASN A 20 21.17 -14.49 20.68
N ASN A 21 21.43 -15.41 21.62
CA ASN A 21 20.50 -16.49 21.99
C ASN A 21 19.72 -16.22 23.28
N ASP A 22 19.92 -15.03 23.89
CA ASP A 22 19.14 -14.62 25.04
C ASP A 22 17.66 -14.49 24.64
N PRO A 23 16.72 -15.16 25.34
CA PRO A 23 15.29 -15.05 25.03
C PRO A 23 14.78 -13.59 24.98
N GLU A 24 15.34 -12.70 25.80
CA GLU A 24 14.98 -11.28 25.78
C GLU A 24 15.44 -10.60 24.49
N TYR A 25 16.67 -10.90 24.03
CA TYR A 25 17.19 -10.42 22.76
C TYR A 25 16.39 -10.92 21.57
N VAL A 26 16.12 -12.22 21.53
CA VAL A 26 15.35 -12.85 20.44
C VAL A 26 13.96 -12.25 20.36
N ARG A 27 13.32 -12.01 21.51
CA ARG A 27 12.03 -11.32 21.58
C ARG A 27 12.13 -9.88 21.07
N LEU A 28 13.16 -9.13 21.46
CA LEU A 28 13.37 -7.76 20.98
C LEU A 28 13.54 -7.73 19.45
N VAL A 29 14.35 -8.63 18.89
CA VAL A 29 14.55 -8.75 17.44
C VAL A 29 13.25 -9.09 16.73
N ALA A 30 12.44 -10.02 17.26
CA ALA A 30 11.13 -10.34 16.71
C ALA A 30 10.19 -9.12 16.74
N GLN A 31 10.10 -8.40 17.87
CA GLN A 31 9.27 -7.20 17.99
C GLN A 31 9.68 -6.09 17.01
N ILE A 32 10.98 -5.86 16.83
CA ILE A 32 11.48 -4.89 15.86
C ILE A 32 11.16 -5.35 14.43
N SER A 33 11.36 -6.64 14.12
CA SER A 33 11.06 -7.19 12.79
C SER A 33 9.58 -7.03 12.45
N ASP A 34 8.68 -7.41 13.36
CA ASP A 34 7.23 -7.26 13.20
C ASP A 34 6.84 -5.78 13.01
N LEU A 35 7.45 -4.86 13.76
CA LEU A 35 7.23 -3.42 13.59
C LEU A 35 7.57 -2.97 12.17
N TRP A 36 8.74 -3.38 11.65
CA TRP A 36 9.18 -2.99 10.31
C TRP A 36 8.36 -3.64 9.19
N ASP A 37 7.94 -4.89 9.36
CA ASP A 37 7.10 -5.56 8.37
C ASP A 37 5.69 -4.94 8.34
N ASN A 38 5.12 -4.62 9.50
CA ASN A 38 3.87 -3.87 9.58
C ASN A 38 4.01 -2.47 8.96
N ALA A 39 5.10 -1.76 9.22
CA ALA A 39 5.33 -0.44 8.64
C ALA A 39 5.42 -0.48 7.11
N LYS A 40 6.13 -1.47 6.54
CA LYS A 40 6.22 -1.66 5.09
C LYS A 40 4.86 -2.00 4.48
N ASN A 41 4.10 -2.90 5.12
CA ASN A 41 2.77 -3.28 4.65
C ASN A 41 1.82 -2.07 4.65
N ASN A 42 1.82 -1.29 5.73
CA ASN A 42 1.00 -0.09 5.84
C ASN A 42 1.37 0.97 4.79
N ALA A 43 2.68 1.17 4.53
CA ALA A 43 3.12 2.07 3.49
C ALA A 43 2.69 1.61 2.10
N ALA A 44 2.79 0.30 1.80
CA ALA A 44 2.33 -0.26 0.53
C ALA A 44 0.81 -0.12 0.37
N LEU A 45 0.03 -0.38 1.43
CA LEU A 45 -1.42 -0.20 1.43
C LEU A 45 -1.81 1.26 1.17
N ALA A 46 -1.18 2.22 1.89
CA ALA A 46 -1.46 3.64 1.69
C ALA A 46 -1.16 4.08 0.24
N VAL A 47 -0.04 3.66 -0.33
CA VAL A 47 0.29 3.95 -1.73
C VAL A 47 -0.72 3.31 -2.68
N ASN A 48 -1.10 2.06 -2.46
CA ASN A 48 -2.06 1.37 -3.31
C ASN A 48 -3.45 2.04 -3.28
N THR A 49 -3.88 2.49 -2.10
CA THR A 49 -5.13 3.24 -1.91
C THR A 49 -5.13 4.53 -2.72
N GLU A 50 -4.09 5.35 -2.59
CA GLU A 50 -3.95 6.60 -3.35
C GLU A 50 -3.90 6.35 -4.87
N LEU A 51 -3.22 5.29 -5.30
CA LEU A 51 -3.16 4.91 -6.72
C LEU A 51 -4.51 4.43 -7.25
N LEU A 52 -5.28 3.68 -6.46
CA LEU A 52 -6.63 3.24 -6.83
C LEU A 52 -7.56 4.44 -7.01
N ASP A 53 -7.53 5.39 -6.08
CA ASP A 53 -8.33 6.61 -6.13
C ASP A 53 -7.94 7.47 -7.33
N ALA A 54 -6.64 7.67 -7.58
CA ALA A 54 -6.16 8.41 -8.76
C ALA A 54 -6.59 7.74 -10.08
N ASN A 55 -6.55 6.41 -10.14
CA ASN A 55 -7.02 5.65 -11.31
C ASN A 55 -8.53 5.81 -11.51
N TRP A 56 -9.33 5.77 -10.43
CA TRP A 56 -10.77 5.99 -10.48
C TRP A 56 -11.11 7.41 -10.93
N GLN A 57 -10.45 8.44 -10.38
CA GLN A 57 -10.65 9.84 -10.78
C GLN A 57 -10.22 10.08 -12.23
N THR A 58 -9.11 9.49 -12.68
CA THR A 58 -8.70 9.53 -14.10
C THR A 58 -9.81 9.03 -15.02
N SER A 59 -10.50 7.98 -14.59
CA SER A 59 -11.59 7.37 -15.32
C SER A 59 -12.83 8.27 -15.36
N GLN A 60 -13.16 8.90 -14.24
CA GLN A 60 -14.21 9.92 -14.16
C GLN A 60 -13.96 11.05 -15.16
N TYR A 61 -12.75 11.63 -15.17
CA TYR A 61 -12.41 12.71 -16.10
C TYR A 61 -12.55 12.31 -17.58
N ILE A 62 -12.17 11.06 -17.92
CA ILE A 62 -12.34 10.53 -19.27
C ILE A 62 -13.83 10.46 -19.63
N VAL A 63 -14.65 9.90 -18.74
CA VAL A 63 -16.08 9.68 -19.00
C VAL A 63 -16.85 11.01 -19.05
N GLU A 64 -16.58 11.94 -18.13
CA GLU A 64 -17.18 13.28 -18.13
C GLU A 64 -16.86 14.04 -19.42
N LEU A 65 -15.61 13.98 -19.89
CA LEU A 65 -15.21 14.61 -21.15
C LEU A 65 -15.93 13.96 -22.36
N GLU A 66 -16.09 12.63 -22.35
CA GLU A 66 -16.82 11.91 -23.39
C GLU A 66 -18.33 12.21 -23.38
N GLN A 67 -18.93 12.49 -22.21
CA GLN A 67 -20.37 12.74 -22.03
C GLN A 67 -20.76 14.22 -22.21
N GLY A 68 -19.89 15.16 -21.82
CA GLY A 68 -20.11 16.60 -21.95
C GLY A 68 -19.91 17.16 -23.36
N GLY A 69 -19.35 16.37 -24.28
CA GLY A 69 -19.22 16.71 -25.70
C GLY A 69 -20.38 16.15 -26.52
N ASN A 70 -21.43 16.95 -26.72
CA ASN A 70 -22.66 16.53 -27.39
C ASN A 70 -22.42 15.88 -28.78
N ALA A 71 -23.21 14.84 -29.04
CA ALA A 71 -23.30 14.00 -30.25
C ALA A 71 -22.13 13.05 -30.58
N LYS A 72 -22.26 11.81 -30.07
CA LYS A 72 -21.69 10.57 -30.63
C LYS A 72 -20.16 10.53 -30.69
N ALA A 73 -19.52 10.03 -29.63
CA ALA A 73 -18.53 8.92 -29.64
C ALA A 73 -17.48 8.83 -30.78
N LYS A 74 -17.18 9.90 -31.51
CA LYS A 74 -16.22 9.90 -32.64
C LYS A 74 -14.80 10.12 -32.19
N TYR A 75 -14.62 10.58 -30.94
CA TYR A 75 -13.31 10.89 -30.37
C TYR A 75 -12.87 9.93 -29.27
N GLY A 76 -13.70 9.03 -28.74
CA GLY A 76 -13.32 8.15 -27.62
C GLY A 76 -12.05 7.34 -27.90
N ASP A 77 -11.93 6.74 -29.09
CA ASP A 77 -10.71 6.01 -29.46
C ASP A 77 -9.50 6.91 -29.69
N LYS A 78 -9.69 8.08 -30.33
CA LYS A 78 -8.60 9.06 -30.55
C LYS A 78 -8.14 9.70 -29.24
N LEU A 79 -9.07 9.94 -28.31
CA LEU A 79 -8.83 10.49 -26.99
C LEU A 79 -7.89 9.57 -26.21
N LEU A 80 -8.23 8.29 -26.09
CA LEU A 80 -7.39 7.34 -25.34
C LEU A 80 -6.02 7.13 -26.00
N VAL A 81 -5.94 7.15 -27.33
CA VAL A 81 -4.65 7.10 -28.05
C VAL A 81 -3.79 8.33 -27.72
N ASN A 82 -4.36 9.52 -27.79
CA ASN A 82 -3.64 10.77 -27.52
C ASN A 82 -3.25 10.88 -26.05
N LEU A 83 -4.15 10.53 -25.15
CA LEU A 83 -3.94 10.52 -23.72
C LEU A 83 -2.83 9.53 -23.34
N SER A 84 -2.84 8.33 -23.93
CA SER A 84 -1.78 7.34 -23.70
C SER A 84 -0.41 7.89 -24.07
N LYS A 85 -0.26 8.46 -25.28
CA LYS A 85 1.00 9.05 -25.73
C LYS A 85 1.46 10.20 -24.84
N LYS A 86 0.55 11.12 -24.52
CA LYS A 86 0.86 12.32 -23.74
C LYS A 86 1.22 11.97 -22.30
N MET A 87 0.41 11.14 -21.65
CA MET A 87 0.62 10.74 -20.26
C MET A 87 1.84 9.85 -20.12
N THR A 88 2.09 8.92 -21.06
CA THR A 88 3.32 8.12 -21.04
C THR A 88 4.56 8.99 -21.15
N ARG A 89 4.52 10.06 -21.96
CA ARG A 89 5.62 11.04 -22.05
C ARG A 89 5.79 11.87 -20.78
N LEU A 90 4.70 12.25 -20.12
CA LEU A 90 4.74 13.12 -18.93
C LEU A 90 5.03 12.38 -17.62
N LYS A 91 4.52 11.15 -17.48
CA LYS A 91 4.49 10.39 -16.23
C LYS A 91 5.14 9.01 -16.33
N GLY A 92 5.53 8.58 -17.53
CA GLY A 92 6.19 7.30 -17.76
C GLY A 92 5.23 6.12 -17.87
N ARG A 93 5.64 4.97 -17.34
CA ARG A 93 4.88 3.71 -17.45
C ARG A 93 3.54 3.81 -16.72
N GLY A 94 2.58 2.97 -17.12
CA GLY A 94 1.25 2.92 -16.51
C GLY A 94 0.14 3.64 -17.28
N PHE A 95 0.46 4.38 -18.35
CA PHE A 95 -0.54 5.09 -19.16
C PHE A 95 -0.68 4.51 -20.58
N SER A 96 -0.62 3.18 -20.70
CA SER A 96 -0.90 2.52 -21.98
C SER A 96 -2.37 2.71 -22.38
N ARG A 97 -2.67 2.65 -23.69
CA ARG A 97 -4.04 2.74 -24.18
C ARG A 97 -4.94 1.69 -23.51
N SER A 98 -4.45 0.45 -23.37
CA SER A 98 -5.20 -0.62 -22.70
C SER A 98 -5.49 -0.28 -21.24
N ASN A 99 -4.53 0.29 -20.51
CA ASN A 99 -4.75 0.66 -19.11
C ASN A 99 -5.82 1.76 -18.97
N LEU A 100 -5.78 2.76 -19.85
CA LEU A 100 -6.80 3.81 -19.88
C LEU A 100 -8.19 3.28 -20.26
N ILE A 101 -8.27 2.25 -21.12
CA ILE A 101 -9.54 1.56 -21.42
C ILE A 101 -10.06 0.85 -20.15
N TYR A 102 -9.18 0.17 -19.41
CA TYR A 102 -9.57 -0.53 -18.17
C TYR A 102 -10.06 0.45 -17.11
N MET A 103 -9.33 1.54 -16.89
CA MET A 103 -9.74 2.68 -16.06
C MET A 103 -11.14 3.15 -16.45
N ARG A 104 -11.35 3.54 -17.71
CA ARG A 104 -12.67 3.99 -18.18
C ARG A 104 -13.78 2.97 -17.90
N LYS A 105 -13.54 1.69 -18.19
CA LYS A 105 -14.51 0.61 -17.90
C LYS A 105 -14.79 0.48 -16.41
N PHE A 106 -13.78 0.66 -15.57
CA PHE A 106 -13.90 0.59 -14.12
C PHE A 106 -14.90 1.63 -13.60
N TYR A 107 -14.77 2.89 -13.99
CA TYR A 107 -15.72 3.94 -13.57
C TYR A 107 -17.14 3.73 -14.11
N LEU A 108 -17.28 3.30 -15.36
CA LEU A 108 -18.59 2.97 -15.93
C LEU A 108 -19.27 1.81 -15.18
N THR A 109 -18.50 0.91 -14.58
CA THR A 109 -19.01 -0.22 -13.79
C THR A 109 -19.29 0.17 -12.34
N PHE A 110 -18.44 1.03 -11.77
CA PHE A 110 -18.49 1.47 -10.36
C PHE A 110 -18.48 3.01 -10.27
N PRO A 111 -19.59 3.68 -10.63
CA PRO A 111 -19.66 5.14 -10.68
C PRO A 111 -19.77 5.79 -9.30
N LYS A 112 -20.04 5.02 -8.24
CA LYS A 112 -20.09 5.53 -6.86
C LYS A 112 -18.75 5.22 -6.17
N SER A 113 -18.06 6.29 -5.76
CA SER A 113 -16.75 6.28 -5.10
C SER A 113 -16.78 5.93 -3.61
N GLU A 114 -17.83 5.31 -3.08
CA GLU A 114 -17.78 4.90 -1.66
C GLU A 114 -16.57 3.98 -1.49
N THR A 115 -15.63 4.46 -0.68
CA THR A 115 -14.19 4.29 -0.84
C THR A 115 -13.87 2.85 -1.20
N LEU A 116 -13.58 2.59 -2.47
CA LEU A 116 -13.37 1.22 -2.97
C LEU A 116 -12.19 0.54 -2.24
N SER A 117 -11.24 1.34 -1.76
CA SER A 117 -10.19 0.91 -0.83
C SER A 117 -10.77 0.25 0.43
N HIS A 118 -11.82 0.83 1.01
CA HIS A 118 -12.54 0.23 2.14
C HIS A 118 -13.27 -1.07 1.75
N GLN A 119 -13.84 -1.16 0.53
CA GLN A 119 -14.50 -2.38 0.04
C GLN A 119 -13.49 -3.50 -0.31
N PHE A 120 -12.29 -3.15 -0.75
CA PHE A 120 -11.25 -4.11 -1.11
C PHE A 120 -10.51 -4.61 0.13
N GLU A 121 -10.19 -3.71 1.08
CA GLU A 121 -9.63 -4.07 2.38
C GLU A 121 -10.56 -5.01 3.17
N THR A 122 -11.87 -4.73 3.17
CA THR A 122 -12.87 -5.61 3.83
C THR A 122 -13.00 -6.98 3.18
N SER A 123 -12.66 -7.10 1.89
CA SER A 123 -12.66 -8.39 1.17
C SER A 123 -11.38 -9.21 1.38
N LEU A 124 -10.25 -8.56 1.65
CA LEU A 124 -8.95 -9.20 1.90
C LEU A 124 -8.76 -9.62 3.36
N HIS A 125 -9.32 -8.87 4.30
CA HIS A 125 -9.33 -9.21 5.73
C HIS A 125 -10.77 -9.22 6.25
N PRO A 126 -11.47 -10.37 6.24
CA PRO A 126 -12.74 -10.48 6.92
C PRO A 126 -12.50 -10.29 8.43
N LYS A 127 -13.19 -9.32 9.05
CA LYS A 127 -13.19 -9.18 10.50
C LYS A 127 -13.77 -10.47 11.13
N PRO A 128 -13.24 -10.91 12.28
CA PRO A 128 -13.74 -12.08 13.00
C PRO A 128 -15.20 -11.91 13.44
#